data_AF-A0A3A8ZBI6-F1
#
_entry.id   AF-A0A3A8ZBI6-F1
#
_cell.length_a   1.000
_cell.length_b   1.000
_cell.length_c   1.000
_cell.angle_alpha   90.00
_cell.angle_beta   90.00
_cell.angle_gamma   90.00
#
_symmetry.space_group_name_H-M   'P 1'
#
loop_
_entity.id
_entity.type
_entity.pdbx_description
1 polymer ?
#
loop_
_entity_poly.entity_id
_entity_poly.type
_entity_poly.pdbx_seq_one_letter_code
_entity_poly.pdbx_strand_id
1 'polypeptide(L)'
;MKKILQNHNSYIFIITLCLTMICWIFLFVQLISSHLLSPAQKAIPAFQSIANSNFQNTPDKNTVCSLLKTYDSDIRLVSCHKEKNYTDLYFYSPAIQKEKTGNSSRNFNVQAVITKKYIYFGSPFIQYDF
;
A
#
# COMPACT_ATOMS: atom_id res chain seq x y z
N MET A 1 -51.58 -37.98 -0.48
CA MET A 1 -50.13 -38.01 -0.13
C MET A 1 -49.22 -37.32 -1.15
N LYS A 2 -49.48 -37.38 -2.48
CA LYS A 2 -48.61 -36.75 -3.52
C LYS A 2 -48.53 -35.20 -3.48
N LYS A 3 -49.60 -34.49 -3.07
CA LYS A 3 -49.62 -33.01 -2.98
C LYS A 3 -48.64 -32.43 -1.94
N ILE A 4 -48.40 -33.14 -0.85
CA ILE A 4 -47.53 -32.67 0.25
C ILE A 4 -46.05 -32.78 -0.18
N LEU A 5 -45.69 -33.85 -0.89
CA LEU A 5 -44.33 -34.09 -1.38
C LEU A 5 -43.92 -33.07 -2.47
N GLN A 6 -44.86 -32.67 -3.33
CA GLN A 6 -44.63 -31.69 -4.40
C GLN A 6 -44.41 -30.26 -3.85
N ASN A 7 -45.08 -29.91 -2.75
CA ASN A 7 -44.88 -28.63 -2.07
C ASN A 7 -43.50 -28.55 -1.38
N HIS A 8 -43.03 -29.65 -0.81
CA HIS A 8 -41.73 -29.72 -0.15
C HIS A 8 -40.56 -29.55 -1.13
N ASN A 9 -40.62 -30.18 -2.30
CA ASN A 9 -39.60 -30.03 -3.34
C ASN A 9 -39.56 -28.61 -3.93
N SER A 10 -40.72 -27.97 -4.06
CA SER A 10 -40.81 -26.58 -4.52
C SER A 10 -40.21 -25.61 -3.49
N TYR A 11 -40.41 -25.87 -2.20
CA TYR A 11 -39.84 -25.07 -1.12
C TYR A 11 -38.31 -25.18 -1.04
N ILE A 12 -37.75 -26.39 -1.20
CA ILE A 12 -36.30 -26.61 -1.28
C ILE A 12 -35.71 -25.88 -2.49
N PHE A 13 -36.39 -25.91 -3.63
CA PHE A 13 -35.95 -25.20 -4.82
C PHE A 13 -35.91 -23.68 -4.62
N ILE A 14 -36.95 -23.10 -4.02
CA ILE A 14 -37.00 -21.65 -3.72
C ILE A 14 -35.90 -21.26 -2.73
N ILE A 15 -35.68 -22.05 -1.67
CA ILE A 15 -34.61 -21.80 -0.71
C ILE A 15 -33.23 -21.85 -1.38
N THR A 16 -33.00 -22.83 -2.25
CA THR A 16 -31.74 -22.98 -2.98
C THR A 16 -31.52 -21.79 -3.93
N LEU A 17 -32.58 -21.31 -4.60
CA LEU A 17 -32.53 -20.11 -5.43
C LEU A 17 -32.19 -18.86 -4.60
N CYS A 18 -32.82 -18.69 -3.44
CA CYS A 18 -32.51 -17.56 -2.54
C CYS A 18 -31.07 -17.61 -2.02
N LEU A 19 -30.58 -18.78 -1.59
CA LEU A 19 -29.21 -18.96 -1.11
C LEU A 19 -28.19 -18.67 -2.20
N THR A 20 -28.41 -19.15 -3.42
CA THR A 20 -27.51 -18.86 -4.54
C THR A 20 -27.49 -17.37 -4.87
N MET A 21 -28.64 -16.69 -4.88
CA MET A 21 -28.70 -15.23 -5.05
C MET A 21 -27.94 -14.47 -3.96
N ILE A 22 -28.07 -14.86 -2.69
CA ILE A 22 -27.32 -14.25 -1.59
C ILE A 22 -25.81 -14.47 -1.76
N CYS A 23 -25.39 -15.68 -2.15
CA CYS A 23 -23.99 -15.97 -2.43
C CYS A 23 -23.43 -15.10 -3.58
N TRP A 24 -24.21 -14.90 -4.66
CA TRP A 24 -23.82 -14.03 -5.77
C TRP A 24 -23.68 -12.57 -5.34
N ILE A 25 -24.58 -12.06 -4.51
CA ILE A 25 -24.49 -10.69 -3.96
C ILE A 25 -23.23 -10.54 -3.10
N PHE A 26 -22.91 -11.53 -2.26
CA PHE A 26 -21.71 -11.49 -1.42
C PHE A 26 -20.42 -11.47 -2.25
N LEU A 27 -20.33 -12.30 -3.29
CA LEU A 27 -19.20 -12.31 -4.22
C LEU A 27 -19.07 -10.98 -4.99
N PHE A 28 -20.20 -10.39 -5.39
CA PHE A 28 -20.21 -9.10 -6.09
C PHE A 28 -19.73 -7.95 -5.18
N VAL A 29 -20.17 -7.92 -3.92
CA VAL A 29 -19.70 -6.94 -2.92
C VAL A 29 -18.21 -7.11 -2.64
N GLN A 30 -17.70 -8.34 -2.56
CA GLN A 30 -16.26 -8.59 -2.41
C GLN A 30 -15.45 -8.11 -3.63
N LEU A 31 -15.94 -8.35 -4.85
CA LEU A 31 -15.31 -7.89 -6.08
C LEU A 31 -15.26 -6.35 -6.16
N ILE A 32 -16.36 -5.68 -5.83
CA ILE A 32 -16.41 -4.22 -5.80
C ILE A 32 -15.47 -3.68 -4.71
N SER A 33 -15.46 -4.30 -3.53
CA SER A 33 -14.57 -3.88 -2.44
C SER A 33 -13.10 -4.04 -2.80
N SER A 34 -12.71 -5.09 -3.52
CA SER A 34 -11.32 -5.28 -3.96
C SER A 34 -10.90 -4.27 -5.03
N HIS A 35 -11.81 -3.76 -5.86
CA HIS A 35 -11.50 -2.74 -6.86
C HIS A 35 -11.55 -1.30 -6.32
N LEU A 36 -12.42 -1.02 -5.36
CA LEU A 36 -12.58 0.32 -4.77
C LEU A 36 -11.71 0.57 -3.53
N LEU A 37 -11.44 -0.47 -2.73
CA LEU A 37 -10.54 -0.37 -1.57
C LEU A 37 -9.14 -0.91 -1.84
N SER A 38 -8.82 -1.37 -3.06
CA SER A 38 -7.40 -1.49 -3.41
C SER A 38 -6.81 -0.11 -3.22
N PRO A 39 -5.81 0.07 -2.34
CA PRO A 39 -5.16 1.35 -2.22
C PRO A 39 -4.64 1.66 -3.62
N ALA A 40 -5.24 2.64 -4.28
CA ALA A 40 -4.69 3.21 -5.48
C ALA A 40 -3.30 3.67 -5.06
N GLN A 41 -2.27 2.88 -5.37
CA GLN A 41 -0.87 3.27 -5.26
C GLN A 41 -0.69 4.34 -6.32
N LYS A 42 -1.17 5.54 -5.98
CA LYS A 42 -0.98 6.76 -6.72
C LYS A 42 0.52 6.95 -6.73
N ALA A 43 1.14 6.71 -7.89
CA ALA A 43 2.55 6.99 -8.09
C ALA A 43 2.79 8.43 -7.63
N ILE A 44 3.53 8.58 -6.54
CA ILE A 44 3.83 9.88 -5.97
C ILE A 44 4.83 10.53 -6.94
N PRO A 45 4.60 11.78 -7.37
CA PRO A 45 5.53 12.45 -8.27
C PRO A 45 6.92 12.47 -7.65
N ALA A 46 7.91 12.00 -8.40
CA ALA A 46 9.31 12.03 -7.98
C ALA A 46 9.73 13.47 -7.68
N PHE A 47 10.37 13.70 -6.54
CA PHE A 47 11.00 15.00 -6.31
C PHE A 47 12.21 15.10 -7.23
N GLN A 48 12.14 16.02 -8.19
CA GLN A 48 13.30 16.38 -9.00
C GLN A 48 14.30 17.05 -8.05
N SER A 49 15.50 16.47 -7.98
CA SER A 49 16.66 17.10 -7.35
C SER A 49 16.72 18.55 -7.82
N ILE A 50 16.71 19.49 -6.86
CA ILE A 50 16.64 20.95 -7.10
C ILE A 50 17.69 21.32 -8.14
N ALA A 51 17.23 21.61 -9.37
CA ALA A 51 18.07 21.78 -10.55
C ALA A 51 18.84 23.11 -10.60
N ASN A 52 18.98 23.82 -9.48
CA ASN A 52 19.60 25.16 -9.41
C ASN A 52 20.84 25.25 -8.52
N SER A 53 21.51 24.13 -8.28
CA SER A 53 22.92 24.17 -7.89
C SER A 53 23.63 23.02 -8.60
N ASN A 54 24.91 23.21 -8.90
CA ASN A 54 25.82 22.23 -9.52
C ASN A 54 25.98 20.95 -8.66
N PHE A 55 24.90 20.21 -8.41
CA PHE A 55 24.90 18.97 -7.67
C PHE A 55 25.19 17.84 -8.64
N GLN A 56 26.48 17.70 -8.95
CA GLN A 56 27.04 16.60 -9.72
C GLN A 56 27.05 15.28 -8.93
N ASN A 57 26.51 15.28 -7.71
CA ASN A 57 26.46 14.14 -6.81
C ASN A 57 25.03 13.62 -6.72
N THR A 58 24.84 12.34 -7.06
CA THR A 58 23.62 11.59 -6.71
C THR A 58 23.30 11.78 -5.23
N PRO A 59 22.03 12.09 -4.86
CA PRO A 59 21.67 12.29 -3.47
C PRO A 59 22.07 11.09 -2.61
N ASP A 60 22.82 11.34 -1.54
CA ASP A 60 23.33 10.33 -0.60
C ASP A 60 22.25 10.01 0.45
N LYS A 61 22.26 8.77 0.96
CA LYS A 61 21.54 8.35 2.17
C LYS A 61 21.55 9.40 3.28
N ASN A 62 22.69 10.00 3.61
CA ASN A 62 22.77 10.98 4.70
C ASN A 62 21.99 12.25 4.39
N THR A 63 21.92 12.65 3.11
CA THR A 63 21.12 13.80 2.67
C THR A 63 19.63 13.49 2.87
N VAL A 64 19.18 12.30 2.47
CA VAL A 64 17.79 11.86 2.68
C VAL A 64 17.44 11.74 4.16
N CYS A 65 18.32 11.16 4.97
CA CYS A 65 18.13 11.08 6.42
C CYS A 65 18.03 12.47 7.05
N SER A 66 18.88 13.41 6.64
CA SER A 66 18.87 14.78 7.17
C SER A 66 17.60 15.53 6.78
N LEU A 67 17.15 15.38 5.53
CA LEU A 67 15.91 15.97 5.04
C LEU A 67 14.71 15.42 5.82
N LEU A 68 14.59 14.10 5.97
CA LEU A 68 13.45 13.54 6.70
C LEU A 68 13.42 13.97 8.17
N LYS A 69 14.60 14.15 8.79
CA LYS A 69 14.71 14.69 10.15
C LYS A 69 14.23 16.13 10.31
N THR A 70 14.17 16.93 9.24
CA THR A 70 13.58 18.27 9.35
C THR A 70 12.06 18.24 9.45
N TYR A 71 11.42 17.13 9.03
CA TYR A 71 9.96 16.95 9.12
C TYR A 71 9.54 16.13 10.33
N ASP A 72 10.33 15.13 10.72
CA ASP A 72 10.13 14.32 11.92
C ASP A 72 11.47 14.07 12.61
N SER A 73 11.71 14.75 13.73
CA SER A 73 12.97 14.64 14.48
C SER A 73 13.24 13.23 15.03
N ASP A 74 12.17 12.47 15.28
CA ASP A 74 12.23 11.13 15.86
C ASP A 74 12.27 10.03 14.78
N ILE A 75 12.30 10.42 13.50
CA ILE A 75 12.42 9.44 12.42
C ILE A 75 13.75 8.70 12.51
N ARG A 76 13.67 7.38 12.36
CA ARG A 76 14.83 6.49 12.41
C ARG A 76 14.93 5.65 11.15
N LEU A 77 16.15 5.51 10.64
CA LEU A 77 16.45 4.54 9.58
C LEU A 77 16.45 3.14 10.20
N VAL A 78 15.61 2.26 9.67
CA VAL A 78 15.43 0.87 10.11
C VAL A 78 16.38 -0.04 9.33
N SER A 79 16.43 0.12 8.01
CA SER A 79 17.31 -0.66 7.15
C SER A 79 17.65 0.08 5.86
N CYS A 80 18.76 -0.33 5.24
CA CYS A 80 19.26 0.21 3.99
C CYS A 80 19.67 -0.95 3.10
N HIS A 81 19.15 -1.01 1.87
CA HIS A 81 19.48 -2.03 0.89
C HIS A 81 19.99 -1.38 -0.39
N LYS A 82 21.23 -1.68 -0.77
CA LYS A 82 21.87 -1.06 -1.94
C LYS A 82 21.90 -2.05 -3.09
N GLU A 83 21.31 -1.65 -4.20
CA GLU A 83 21.32 -2.38 -5.46
C GLU A 83 22.19 -1.64 -6.49
N LYS A 84 22.38 -2.27 -7.66
CA LYS A 84 23.25 -1.73 -8.72
C LYS A 84 22.82 -0.34 -9.21
N ASN A 85 21.50 -0.10 -9.29
CA ASN A 85 20.93 1.11 -9.90
C ASN A 85 20.14 1.98 -8.93
N TYR A 86 19.89 1.51 -7.71
CA TYR A 86 19.11 2.22 -6.71
C TYR A 86 19.54 1.84 -5.28
N THR A 87 19.12 2.63 -4.30
CA THR A 87 19.29 2.33 -2.88
C THR A 87 17.96 2.53 -2.16
N ASP A 88 17.49 1.47 -1.53
CA ASP A 88 16.32 1.49 -0.67
C ASP A 88 16.70 1.87 0.75
N LEU A 89 15.92 2.79 1.30
CA LEU A 89 16.01 3.23 2.67
C LEU A 89 14.65 3.05 3.33
N TYR A 90 14.60 2.26 4.39
CA TYR A 90 13.38 1.99 5.14
C TYR A 90 13.45 2.73 6.46
N PHE A 91 12.45 3.56 6.73
CA PHE A 91 12.37 4.42 7.90
C PHE A 91 11.14 4.11 8.75
N TYR A 92 11.27 4.37 10.04
CA TYR A 92 10.17 4.41 10.98
C TYR A 92 10.01 5.83 11.50
N SER A 93 8.85 6.42 11.22
CA SER A 93 8.41 7.75 11.68
C SER A 93 7.31 7.58 12.72
N PRO A 94 7.54 7.95 13.99
CA PRO A 94 6.48 7.95 15.01
C PRO A 94 5.32 8.89 14.64
N ALA A 95 5.61 10.01 13.95
CA ALA A 95 4.58 10.95 13.51
C ALA A 95 3.57 10.29 12.56
N ILE A 96 4.06 9.56 11.54
CA ILE A 96 3.20 8.85 10.57
C ILE A 96 2.48 7.66 11.21
N GLN A 97 3.07 7.03 12.23
CA GLN A 97 2.40 5.94 12.94
C GLN A 97 1.18 6.42 13.72
N LYS A 98 1.24 7.62 14.33
CA LYS A 98 0.10 8.20 15.08
C LYS A 98 -1.11 8.48 14.20
N GLU A 99 -0.88 8.83 12.93
CA GLU A 99 -1.95 9.11 11.97
C GLU A 99 -2.58 7.85 11.36
N LYS A 100 -1.87 6.71 11.40
CA LYS A 100 -2.38 5.44 10.88
C LYS A 100 -3.03 4.61 11.99
N THR A 101 -4.36 4.49 11.94
CA THR A 101 -5.20 3.61 12.78
C THR A 101 -5.07 2.12 12.41
N GLY A 102 -3.85 1.65 12.17
CA GLY A 102 -3.59 0.26 11.79
C GLY A 102 -2.22 -0.22 12.24
N ASN A 103 -2.19 -1.38 12.90
CA ASN A 103 -0.96 -2.11 13.18
C ASN A 103 -0.36 -2.60 11.86
N SER A 104 0.67 -1.91 11.38
CA SER A 104 1.55 -2.46 10.36
C SER A 104 2.37 -3.58 10.99
N SER A 105 2.33 -4.78 10.43
CA SER A 105 3.25 -5.87 10.81
C SER A 105 4.71 -5.58 10.41
N ARG A 106 4.95 -4.52 9.64
CA ARG A 106 6.28 -4.10 9.21
C ARG A 106 6.90 -3.17 10.24
N ASN A 107 8.19 -3.39 10.50
CA ASN A 107 9.00 -2.56 11.42
C ASN A 107 9.34 -1.16 10.85
N PHE A 108 8.81 -0.81 9.67
CA PHE A 108 8.98 0.47 8.99
C PHE A 108 7.63 0.97 8.47
N ASN A 109 7.51 2.28 8.29
CA ASN A 109 6.30 2.92 7.77
C ASN A 109 6.57 4.01 6.73
N VAL A 110 7.84 4.21 6.33
CA VAL A 110 8.26 5.04 5.22
C VAL A 110 9.36 4.31 4.46
N GLN A 111 9.31 4.38 3.13
CA GLN A 111 10.38 3.94 2.25
C GLN A 111 10.82 5.13 1.39
N ALA A 112 12.13 5.29 1.22
CA ALA A 112 12.72 6.17 0.24
C ALA A 112 13.61 5.36 -0.71
N VAL A 113 13.48 5.59 -2.02
CA VAL A 113 14.31 4.97 -3.04
C VAL A 113 15.16 6.05 -3.68
N ILE A 114 16.47 5.91 -3.58
CA ILE A 114 17.44 6.78 -4.24
C ILE A 114 17.85 6.13 -5.54
N THR A 115 17.64 6.80 -6.66
CA THR A 115 18.17 6.42 -7.98
C THR A 115 19.22 7.44 -8.42
N LYS A 116 19.83 7.23 -9.60
CA LYS A 116 20.79 8.19 -10.16
C LYS A 116 20.19 9.59 -10.43
N LYS A 117 18.88 9.69 -10.62
CA LYS A 117 18.21 10.95 -11.04
C LYS A 117 17.13 11.42 -10.07
N TYR A 118 16.52 10.50 -9.34
CA TYR A 118 15.30 10.76 -8.59
C TYR A 118 15.38 10.16 -7.20
N ILE A 119 14.68 10.80 -6.27
CA ILE A 119 14.34 10.22 -4.97
C ILE A 119 12.83 10.02 -4.95
N TYR A 120 12.42 8.77 -4.69
CA TYR A 120 11.03 8.41 -4.51
C TYR A 120 10.76 8.24 -3.02
N PHE A 121 9.60 8.69 -2.56
CA PHE A 121 9.14 8.48 -1.18
C PHE A 121 7.79 7.80 -1.20
N GLY A 122 7.54 6.90 -0.25
CA GLY A 122 6.25 6.24 -0.08
C GLY A 122 6.01 5.78 1.35
N SER A 123 4.74 5.65 1.73
CA SER A 123 4.32 5.16 3.05
C SER A 123 3.14 4.20 2.91
N PRO A 124 3.24 2.93 3.37
CA PRO A 124 4.39 2.36 4.08
C PRO A 124 5.54 1.95 3.17
N PHE A 125 5.29 1.65 1.89
CA PHE A 125 6.29 1.22 0.93
C PHE A 125 5.97 1.75 -0.47
N ILE A 126 6.97 1.72 -1.35
CA ILE A 126 6.83 2.04 -2.77
C ILE A 126 6.88 0.71 -3.52
N GLN A 127 5.97 0.52 -4.47
CA GLN A 127 6.01 -0.61 -5.40
C GLN A 127 6.55 -0.12 -6.74
N TYR A 128 7.63 -0.73 -7.20
CA TYR A 128 8.29 -0.44 -8.47
C TYR A 128 8.84 -1.74 -9.04
N ASP A 129 9.02 -1.76 -10.36
CA ASP A 129 9.37 -2.90 -11.21
C ASP A 129 10.67 -2.67 -12.00
N PHE A 130 11.62 -1.90 -11.45
CA PHE A 130 12.88 -1.49 -12.11
C PHE A 130 13.64 -2.61 -12.85
#